data_AF-A0A9E4L529-F1
#
_entry.id   AF-A0A9E4L529-F1
#
_cell.length_a   1.000
_cell.length_b   1.000
_cell.length_c   1.000
_cell.angle_alpha   90.00
_cell.angle_beta   90.00
_cell.angle_gamma   90.00
#
_symmetry.space_group_name_H-M   'P 1'
#
loop_
_entity.id
_entity.type
_entity.pdbx_description
1 polymer ?
#
loop_
_entity_poly.entity_id
_entity_poly.type
_entity_poly.pdbx_seq_one_letter_code
_entity_poly.pdbx_strand_id
1 'polypeptide(L)'
;SWWQQFLGEAIVGQHTGTLLEVIPARLESFAKFRQRAGASARVLVPGSRFRRAYGANPYVGYDSRARPYPFFTGEMPSEVAPLARVVNIGGRAWALSLLREKGRIELDDGTVITWEPGQNSALDAGQISRGVDVGNVIVQKPNAGGVLEDIPYQVDFAFAFRAFYPDAPIRVE
;
A
#
# COMPACT_ATOMS: atom_id res chain seq x y z
N SER A 1 13.56 9.70 18.69
CA SER A 1 12.17 9.25 18.93
C SER A 1 11.89 7.98 18.14
N TRP A 2 10.98 7.14 18.62
CA TRP A 2 10.45 5.99 17.88
C TRP A 2 9.15 6.39 17.18
N TRP A 3 9.11 6.17 15.86
CA TRP A 3 8.04 6.60 14.98
C TRP A 3 7.26 5.38 14.49
N GLN A 4 5.94 5.45 14.65
CA GLN A 4 5.00 4.42 14.25
C GLN A 4 4.72 4.56 12.75
N GLN A 5 4.99 3.50 11.97
CA GLN A 5 5.03 3.58 10.51
C GLN A 5 3.69 3.94 9.86
N PHE A 6 2.56 3.53 10.45
CA PHE A 6 1.24 3.66 9.80
C PHE A 6 0.78 5.13 9.77
N LEU A 7 0.80 5.80 10.91
CA LEU A 7 0.39 7.21 11.05
C LEU A 7 1.57 8.18 10.89
N GLY A 8 2.81 7.71 11.04
CA GLY A 8 3.98 8.58 11.10
C GLY A 8 4.10 9.32 12.43
N GLU A 9 3.42 8.87 13.49
CA GLU A 9 3.44 9.50 14.81
C GLU A 9 4.64 9.03 15.64
N ALA A 10 5.35 9.97 16.27
CA ALA A 10 6.31 9.63 17.31
C ALA A 10 5.57 9.23 18.59
N ILE A 11 5.79 8.00 19.05
CA ILE A 11 5.10 7.48 20.25
C ILE A 11 6.04 7.26 21.43
N VAL A 12 7.36 7.34 21.22
CA VAL A 12 8.36 7.35 22.31
C VAL A 12 9.49 8.35 22.02
N GLY A 13 9.89 9.14 23.03
CA GLY A 13 11.06 10.01 22.99
C GLY A 13 10.72 11.51 22.84
N GLN A 14 11.73 12.31 22.48
CA GLN A 14 11.64 13.79 22.50
C GLN A 14 10.54 14.39 21.61
N HIS A 15 10.12 13.67 20.56
CA HIS A 15 9.12 14.16 19.60
C HIS A 15 7.74 13.51 19.81
N THR A 16 7.49 12.85 20.95
CA THR A 16 6.20 12.17 21.18
C THR A 16 4.99 13.09 20.90
N GLY A 17 4.02 12.59 20.15
CA GLY A 17 2.82 13.32 19.70
C GLY A 17 3.01 14.14 18.41
N THR A 18 4.21 14.14 17.83
CA THR A 18 4.47 14.78 16.52
C THR A 18 4.19 13.81 15.38
N LEU A 19 3.66 14.32 14.27
CA LEU A 19 3.47 13.60 13.01
C LEU A 19 4.55 13.97 11.99
N LEU A 20 5.06 12.99 11.26
CA LEU A 20 5.91 13.22 10.09
C LEU A 20 5.08 13.70 8.89
N GLU A 21 5.69 14.56 8.09
CA GLU A 21 5.18 14.85 6.74
C GLU A 21 5.37 13.60 5.86
N VAL A 22 4.27 13.09 5.32
CA VAL A 22 4.29 11.92 4.42
C VAL A 22 4.57 12.39 3.00
N ILE A 23 5.63 11.86 2.40
CA ILE A 23 5.98 12.12 1.01
C ILE A 23 5.33 11.04 0.11
N PRO A 24 4.76 11.40 -1.06
CA PRO A 24 4.23 10.44 -2.00
C PRO A 24 5.25 9.36 -2.38
N ALA A 25 4.82 8.10 -2.31
CA ALA A 25 5.63 6.95 -2.69
C ALA A 25 4.78 5.93 -3.45
N ARG A 26 5.33 5.39 -4.54
CA ARG A 26 4.67 4.32 -5.33
C ARG A 26 5.16 2.96 -4.88
N LEU A 27 4.22 2.07 -4.59
CA LEU A 27 4.47 0.63 -4.58
C LEU A 27 4.13 0.09 -5.99
N GLU A 28 5.14 -0.37 -6.73
CA GLU A 28 4.96 -0.85 -8.10
C GLU A 28 5.86 -2.07 -8.41
N SER A 29 5.54 -2.81 -9.46
CA SER A 29 6.43 -3.89 -9.93
C SER A 29 7.72 -3.34 -10.54
N PHE A 30 8.81 -4.10 -10.43
CA PHE A 30 10.09 -3.67 -10.99
C PHE A 30 10.05 -3.47 -12.51
N ALA A 31 9.26 -4.31 -13.21
CA ALA A 31 9.05 -4.16 -14.65
C ALA A 31 8.38 -2.82 -14.98
N LYS A 32 7.32 -2.45 -14.26
CA LYS A 32 6.63 -1.17 -14.42
C LYS A 32 7.53 0.02 -14.09
N PHE A 33 8.29 -0.06 -12.99
CA PHE A 33 9.27 0.95 -12.64
C PHE A 33 10.29 1.17 -13.76
N ARG A 34 10.86 0.10 -14.33
CA ARG A 34 11.86 0.21 -15.41
C ARG A 34 11.28 0.80 -16.69
N GLN A 35 10.05 0.45 -17.04
CA GLN A 35 9.34 1.03 -18.18
C GLN A 35 9.12 2.54 -17.99
N ARG A 36 8.71 2.96 -16.79
CA ARG A 36 8.40 4.34 -16.45
C ARG A 36 9.64 5.22 -16.28
N ALA A 37 10.62 4.74 -15.51
CA ALA A 37 11.79 5.51 -15.11
C ALA A 37 12.95 5.44 -16.13
N GLY A 38 12.88 4.52 -17.09
CA GLY A 38 13.85 4.38 -18.16
C GLY A 38 15.14 3.65 -17.74
N ALA A 39 16.04 3.48 -18.72
CA ALA A 39 17.23 2.64 -18.56
C ALA A 39 18.23 3.19 -17.54
N SER A 40 18.34 4.51 -17.43
CA SER A 40 19.24 5.25 -16.53
C SER A 40 18.76 5.34 -15.07
N ALA A 41 17.55 4.83 -14.78
CA ALA A 41 17.00 4.83 -13.44
C ALA A 41 17.95 4.13 -12.45
N ARG A 42 18.31 4.83 -11.38
CA ARG A 42 19.18 4.30 -10.33
C ARG A 42 18.39 3.37 -9.43
N VAL A 43 18.91 2.16 -9.22
CA VAL A 43 18.36 1.18 -8.28
C VAL A 43 19.37 1.01 -7.17
N LEU A 44 18.95 1.20 -5.92
CA LEU A 44 19.82 0.96 -4.77
C LEU A 44 20.07 -0.53 -4.66
N VAL A 45 21.31 -0.95 -4.88
CA VAL A 45 21.74 -2.33 -4.63
C VAL A 45 22.42 -2.35 -3.27
N PRO A 46 21.92 -3.11 -2.28
CA PRO A 46 22.59 -3.20 -1.00
C PRO A 46 23.97 -3.83 -1.19
N GLY A 47 25.02 -3.17 -0.68
CA GLY A 47 26.42 -3.59 -0.82
C GLY A 47 26.82 -4.83 -0.01
N SER A 48 25.91 -5.79 0.17
CA SER A 48 26.07 -6.86 1.16
C SER A 48 26.79 -8.10 0.62
N ARG A 49 27.63 -8.69 1.48
CA ARG A 49 28.24 -10.03 1.37
C ARG A 49 27.24 -11.19 1.31
N PHE A 50 25.96 -10.93 1.58
CA PHE A 50 24.90 -11.94 1.59
C PHE A 50 24.06 -11.84 0.32
N ARG A 51 24.05 -12.92 -0.47
CA ARG A 51 23.14 -13.06 -1.61
C ARG A 51 21.73 -13.27 -1.06
N ARG A 52 20.84 -12.28 -1.23
CA ARG A 52 19.40 -12.49 -1.00
C ARG A 52 18.77 -13.01 -2.29
N ALA A 53 17.95 -14.05 -2.16
CA ALA A 53 17.10 -14.53 -3.24
C ALA A 53 15.92 -13.56 -3.41
N TYR A 54 16.15 -12.43 -4.10
CA TYR A 54 15.08 -11.52 -4.47
C TYR A 54 13.99 -12.28 -5.24
N GLY A 55 12.73 -12.05 -4.88
CA GLY A 55 11.59 -12.78 -5.41
C GLY A 55 11.18 -14.01 -4.59
N ALA A 56 11.96 -14.43 -3.59
CA ALA A 56 11.52 -15.45 -2.63
C ALA A 56 10.77 -14.80 -1.46
N ASN A 57 9.58 -15.32 -1.14
CA ASN A 57 8.74 -14.86 -0.04
C ASN A 57 8.85 -15.82 1.16
N PRO A 58 9.33 -15.37 2.34
CA PRO A 58 9.39 -16.20 3.54
C PRO A 58 8.04 -16.31 4.28
N TYR A 59 7.04 -15.52 3.89
CA TYR A 59 5.70 -15.45 4.48
C TYR A 59 4.66 -16.08 3.56
N VAL A 60 4.89 -17.32 3.14
CA VAL A 60 4.03 -18.01 2.16
C VAL A 60 2.59 -18.10 2.66
N GLY A 61 1.66 -17.72 1.79
CA GLY A 61 0.22 -17.77 1.98
C GLY A 61 -0.34 -16.67 2.87
N TYR A 62 0.49 -15.73 3.36
CA TYR A 62 0.05 -14.72 4.33
C TYR A 62 -1.09 -13.85 3.79
N ASP A 63 -0.98 -13.41 2.55
CA ASP A 63 -2.00 -12.60 1.86
C ASP A 63 -3.34 -13.33 1.68
N SER A 64 -3.29 -14.67 1.63
CA SER A 64 -4.43 -15.54 1.38
C SER A 64 -5.03 -16.13 2.67
N ARG A 65 -4.55 -15.72 3.86
CA ARG A 65 -5.10 -16.23 5.14
C ARG A 65 -6.43 -15.54 5.47
N ALA A 66 -7.28 -16.25 6.21
CA ALA A 66 -8.53 -15.70 6.72
C ALA A 66 -8.31 -14.64 7.82
N ARG A 67 -7.16 -14.67 8.53
CA ARG A 67 -6.84 -13.80 9.67
C ARG A 67 -5.35 -13.47 9.73
N PRO A 68 -4.96 -12.31 10.29
CA PRO A 68 -3.56 -11.99 10.56
C PRO A 68 -2.96 -12.96 11.60
N TYR A 69 -1.66 -12.84 11.84
CA TYR A 69 -1.01 -13.69 12.84
C TYR A 69 -1.63 -13.53 14.25
N PRO A 70 -1.56 -14.56 15.11
CA PRO A 70 -2.25 -14.59 16.41
C PRO A 70 -1.83 -13.54 17.44
N PHE A 71 -0.79 -12.73 17.15
CA PHE A 71 -0.40 -11.60 17.99
C PHE A 71 -1.25 -10.35 17.75
N PHE A 72 -2.06 -10.31 16.69
CA PHE A 72 -3.04 -9.24 16.50
C PHE A 72 -4.35 -9.59 17.20
N THR A 73 -4.72 -8.77 18.18
CA THR A 73 -5.94 -8.92 19.00
C THR A 73 -6.94 -7.78 18.81
N GLY A 74 -6.73 -6.93 17.81
CA GLY A 74 -7.62 -5.82 17.48
C GLY A 74 -8.90 -6.26 16.76
N GLU A 75 -9.79 -5.31 16.53
CA GLU A 75 -11.02 -5.52 15.78
C GLU A 75 -10.73 -5.83 14.31
N MET A 76 -11.53 -6.73 13.72
CA MET A 76 -11.44 -7.07 12.31
C MET A 76 -12.44 -6.25 11.50
N PRO A 77 -12.12 -5.86 10.25
CA PRO A 77 -13.08 -5.23 9.37
C PRO A 77 -14.25 -6.20 9.08
N SER A 78 -15.43 -5.63 8.90
CA SER A 78 -16.65 -6.37 8.55
C SER A 78 -16.97 -6.32 7.05
N GLU A 79 -16.47 -5.28 6.37
CA GLU A 79 -16.79 -4.95 4.98
C GLU A 79 -15.97 -5.76 3.98
N VAL A 80 -14.75 -6.15 4.36
CA VAL A 80 -13.81 -6.91 3.54
C VAL A 80 -13.06 -7.93 4.39
N ALA A 81 -12.47 -8.95 3.76
CA ALA A 81 -11.60 -9.89 4.48
C ALA A 81 -10.46 -9.13 5.20
N PRO A 82 -10.03 -9.57 6.40
CA PRO A 82 -9.00 -8.86 7.17
C PRO A 82 -7.70 -8.60 6.40
N LEU A 83 -7.29 -9.54 5.56
CA LEU A 83 -6.09 -9.46 4.72
C LEU A 83 -6.39 -9.01 3.28
N ALA A 84 -7.59 -8.56 2.99
CA ALA A 84 -7.82 -7.80 1.77
C ALA A 84 -7.02 -6.49 1.82
N ARG A 85 -6.61 -5.99 0.65
CA ARG A 85 -5.93 -4.69 0.55
C ARG A 85 -6.94 -3.55 0.43
N VAL A 86 -6.59 -2.43 1.03
CA VAL A 86 -7.30 -1.16 0.89
C VAL A 86 -6.32 -0.07 0.49
N VAL A 87 -6.79 0.89 -0.29
CA VAL A 87 -6.05 2.12 -0.59
C VAL A 87 -6.53 3.19 0.37
N ASN A 88 -5.62 3.63 1.24
CA ASN A 88 -5.86 4.62 2.27
C ASN A 88 -5.33 5.98 1.83
N ILE A 89 -6.22 6.98 1.77
CA ILE A 89 -5.92 8.37 1.41
C ILE A 89 -6.39 9.25 2.56
N GLY A 90 -5.48 9.51 3.51
CA GLY A 90 -5.74 10.38 4.66
C GLY A 90 -6.88 9.89 5.55
N GLY A 91 -6.96 8.59 5.83
CA GLY A 91 -7.99 7.97 6.68
C GLY A 91 -9.28 7.59 5.95
N ARG A 92 -9.34 7.79 4.63
CA ARG A 92 -10.42 7.27 3.77
C ARG A 92 -9.92 6.04 3.02
N ALA A 93 -10.68 4.94 3.06
CA ALA A 93 -10.28 3.69 2.44
C ALA A 93 -11.19 3.26 1.27
N TRP A 94 -10.57 2.71 0.23
CA TRP A 94 -11.22 2.00 -0.87
C TRP A 94 -10.69 0.58 -0.95
N ALA A 95 -11.58 -0.40 -1.06
CA ALA A 95 -11.19 -1.78 -1.26
C ALA A 95 -10.44 -1.94 -2.60
N LEU A 96 -9.34 -2.70 -2.60
CA LEU A 96 -8.59 -2.97 -3.82
C LEU A 96 -9.44 -3.74 -4.87
N SER A 97 -10.42 -4.52 -4.42
CA SER A 97 -11.39 -5.17 -5.32
C SER A 97 -12.24 -4.17 -6.10
N LEU A 98 -12.73 -3.11 -5.45
CA LEU A 98 -13.47 -2.03 -6.09
C LEU A 98 -12.60 -1.32 -7.12
N LEU A 99 -11.36 -0.98 -6.75
CA LEU A 99 -10.42 -0.32 -7.67
C LEU A 99 -10.08 -1.18 -8.88
N ARG A 100 -9.94 -2.49 -8.68
CA ARG A 100 -9.70 -3.46 -9.76
C ARG A 100 -10.87 -3.54 -10.73
N GLU A 101 -12.10 -3.48 -10.22
CA GLU A 101 -13.31 -3.47 -11.04
C GLU A 101 -13.42 -2.18 -11.86
N LYS A 102 -13.25 -1.01 -11.22
CA LYS A 102 -13.44 0.29 -11.88
C LYS A 102 -12.25 0.70 -12.76
N GLY A 103 -11.03 0.27 -12.41
CA GLY A 103 -9.78 0.69 -13.04
C GLY A 103 -9.38 2.15 -12.72
N ARG A 104 -10.35 3.06 -12.65
CA ARG A 104 -10.16 4.47 -12.34
C ARG A 104 -11.35 4.99 -11.52
N ILE A 105 -11.07 5.73 -10.46
CA ILE A 105 -12.06 6.45 -9.65
C ILE A 105 -11.62 7.91 -9.57
N GLU A 106 -12.53 8.84 -9.88
CA GLU A 106 -12.35 10.27 -9.71
C GLU A 106 -13.24 10.76 -8.56
N LEU A 107 -12.66 11.52 -7.64
CA LEU A 107 -13.36 12.10 -6.50
C LEU A 107 -13.73 13.56 -6.77
N ASP A 108 -14.74 14.07 -6.06
CA ASP A 108 -15.26 15.44 -6.22
C ASP A 108 -14.19 16.53 -6.00
N ASP A 109 -13.14 16.22 -5.23
CA ASP A 109 -12.02 17.14 -4.97
C ASP A 109 -10.92 17.10 -6.04
N GLY A 110 -11.17 16.40 -7.17
CA GLY A 110 -10.25 16.21 -8.27
C GLY A 110 -9.20 15.11 -8.06
N THR A 111 -9.23 14.40 -6.92
CA THR A 111 -8.33 13.26 -6.69
C THR A 111 -8.68 12.11 -7.63
N VAL A 112 -7.66 11.52 -8.24
CA VAL A 112 -7.78 10.39 -9.16
C VAL A 112 -7.06 9.18 -8.57
N ILE A 113 -7.77 8.07 -8.43
CA ILE A 113 -7.23 6.77 -8.04
C ILE A 113 -7.22 5.88 -9.28
N THR A 114 -6.07 5.38 -9.68
CA THR A 114 -5.93 4.49 -10.84
C THR A 114 -5.35 3.16 -10.39
N TRP A 115 -5.91 2.07 -10.89
CA TRP A 115 -5.42 0.71 -10.71
C TRP A 115 -5.12 0.09 -12.07
N GLU A 116 -3.98 -0.59 -12.17
CA GLU A 116 -3.60 -1.36 -13.35
C GLU A 116 -3.00 -2.71 -12.92
N PRO A 117 -3.23 -3.80 -13.67
CA PRO A 117 -2.66 -5.10 -13.35
C PRO A 117 -1.12 -5.11 -13.44
N GLY A 118 -0.49 -6.20 -13.01
CA GLY A 118 0.94 -6.46 -13.25
C GLY A 118 1.85 -6.25 -12.05
N GLN A 119 1.32 -6.31 -10.83
CA GLN A 119 2.13 -6.40 -9.62
C GLN A 119 1.62 -7.54 -8.75
N ASN A 120 2.44 -8.56 -8.58
CA ASN A 120 2.09 -9.67 -7.71
C ASN A 120 2.35 -9.33 -6.24
N SER A 121 1.57 -9.95 -5.37
CA SER A 121 1.79 -9.92 -3.93
C SER A 121 3.15 -10.48 -3.53
N ALA A 122 3.87 -9.73 -2.70
CA ALA A 122 5.09 -10.21 -2.05
C ALA A 122 4.83 -11.18 -0.87
N LEU A 123 3.57 -11.40 -0.51
CA LEU A 123 3.15 -12.11 0.71
C LEU A 123 2.22 -13.31 0.41
N ASP A 124 2.03 -13.65 -0.87
CA ASP A 124 1.19 -14.77 -1.30
C ASP A 124 2.04 -16.03 -1.57
N ALA A 125 2.41 -16.33 -2.82
CA ALA A 125 3.22 -17.51 -3.13
C ALA A 125 4.67 -17.41 -2.63
N GLY A 126 5.35 -18.55 -2.46
CA GLY A 126 6.78 -18.60 -2.07
C GLY A 126 7.74 -18.04 -3.11
N GLN A 127 7.32 -17.97 -4.37
CA GLN A 127 7.96 -17.16 -5.41
C GLN A 127 7.00 -16.04 -5.80
N ILE A 128 7.41 -14.78 -5.63
CA ILE A 128 6.56 -13.61 -5.85
C ILE A 128 5.97 -13.59 -7.27
N SER A 129 6.72 -14.05 -8.27
CA SER A 129 6.25 -14.15 -9.67
C SER A 129 5.06 -15.09 -9.86
N ARG A 130 4.74 -15.94 -8.87
CA ARG A 130 3.58 -16.85 -8.87
C ARG A 130 2.46 -16.41 -7.92
N GLY A 131 2.61 -15.29 -7.23
CA GLY A 131 1.60 -14.77 -6.33
C GLY A 131 0.42 -14.13 -7.08
N VAL A 132 -0.69 -13.96 -6.39
CA VAL A 132 -1.85 -13.19 -6.85
C VAL A 132 -1.45 -11.79 -7.33
N ASP A 133 -2.02 -11.36 -8.46
CA ASP A 133 -1.90 -9.99 -8.94
C ASP A 133 -2.73 -9.06 -8.05
N VAL A 134 -2.03 -8.17 -7.36
CA VAL A 134 -2.60 -7.09 -6.55
C VAL A 134 -2.66 -5.78 -7.33
N GLY A 135 -2.01 -5.74 -8.50
CA GLY A 135 -1.92 -4.58 -9.37
C GLY A 135 -1.20 -3.40 -8.73
N ASN A 136 -1.05 -2.36 -9.52
CA ASN A 136 -0.34 -1.13 -9.22
C ASN A 136 -1.37 -0.02 -9.02
N VAL A 137 -1.39 0.56 -7.83
CA VAL A 137 -2.25 1.72 -7.52
C VAL A 137 -1.42 2.99 -7.64
N ILE A 138 -1.99 4.04 -8.22
CA ILE A 138 -1.47 5.41 -8.17
C ILE A 138 -2.60 6.34 -7.74
N VAL A 139 -2.31 7.26 -6.81
CA VAL A 139 -3.23 8.31 -6.39
C VAL A 139 -2.62 9.67 -6.74
N GLN A 140 -3.36 10.48 -7.50
CA GLN A 140 -2.89 11.76 -7.99
C GLN A 140 -3.94 12.85 -7.80
N LYS A 141 -3.51 14.11 -7.77
CA LYS A 141 -4.38 15.29 -7.72
C LYS A 141 -3.86 16.36 -8.68
N PRO A 142 -4.72 17.14 -9.36
CA PRO A 142 -4.24 18.22 -10.22
C PRO A 142 -3.57 19.31 -9.39
N ASN A 143 -2.39 19.74 -9.81
CA ASN A 143 -1.74 20.94 -9.31
C ASN A 143 -2.41 22.22 -9.86
N ALA A 144 -1.92 23.40 -9.48
CA ALA A 144 -2.47 24.68 -9.94
C ALA A 144 -2.46 24.85 -11.48
N GLY A 145 -1.62 24.11 -12.20
CA GLY A 145 -1.56 24.07 -13.66
C GLY A 145 -2.39 22.96 -14.31
N GLY A 146 -3.18 22.21 -13.53
CA GLY A 146 -4.02 21.10 -14.03
C GLY A 146 -3.27 19.80 -14.29
N VAL A 147 -1.98 19.71 -13.95
CA VAL A 147 -1.17 18.49 -14.12
C VAL A 147 -1.37 17.58 -12.91
N LEU A 148 -1.66 16.31 -13.15
CA LEU A 148 -1.79 15.31 -12.07
C LEU A 148 -0.43 15.02 -11.42
N GLU A 149 -0.34 15.29 -10.12
CA GLU A 149 0.81 14.99 -9.28
C GLU A 149 0.47 13.92 -8.25
N ASP A 150 1.44 13.05 -7.94
CA ASP A 150 1.26 12.02 -6.93
C ASP A 150 1.02 12.67 -5.56
N ILE A 151 0.01 12.17 -4.84
CA ILE A 151 -0.27 12.58 -3.46
C ILE A 151 0.04 11.42 -2.49
N PRO A 152 0.21 11.67 -1.18
CA PRO A 152 0.40 10.60 -0.22
C PRO A 152 -0.79 9.64 -0.16
N TYR A 153 -0.51 8.34 -0.26
CA TYR A 153 -1.45 7.25 -0.04
C TYR A 153 -0.71 6.02 0.48
N GLN A 154 -1.47 5.08 1.03
CA GLN A 154 -0.96 3.79 1.48
C GLN A 154 -1.79 2.67 0.86
N VAL A 155 -1.15 1.51 0.66
CA VAL A 155 -1.84 0.27 0.30
C VAL A 155 -1.68 -0.68 1.48
N ASP A 156 -2.71 -0.73 2.30
CA ASP A 156 -2.70 -1.40 3.60
C ASP A 156 -3.47 -2.71 3.55
N PHE A 157 -3.20 -3.60 4.51
CA PHE A 157 -4.17 -4.65 4.83
C PHE A 157 -5.35 -4.03 5.60
N ALA A 158 -6.57 -4.50 5.31
CA ALA A 158 -7.79 -3.96 5.88
C ALA A 158 -7.82 -4.03 7.42
N PHE A 159 -7.28 -5.10 8.03
CA PHE A 159 -7.18 -5.21 9.48
C PHE A 159 -6.28 -4.13 10.10
N ALA A 160 -5.20 -3.76 9.41
CA ALA A 160 -4.31 -2.70 9.88
C ALA A 160 -5.00 -1.34 9.76
N PHE A 161 -5.66 -1.07 8.62
CA PHE A 161 -6.47 0.14 8.46
C PHE A 161 -7.53 0.28 9.56
N ARG A 162 -8.31 -0.78 9.83
CA ARG A 162 -9.30 -0.80 10.91
C ARG A 162 -8.70 -0.54 12.29
N ALA A 163 -7.50 -1.05 12.58
CA ALA A 163 -6.85 -0.82 13.86
C ALA A 163 -6.48 0.65 14.13
N PHE A 164 -6.17 1.41 13.07
CA PHE A 164 -5.79 2.83 13.19
C PHE A 164 -6.94 3.80 12.89
N TYR A 165 -7.95 3.36 12.14
CA TYR A 165 -9.16 4.12 11.82
C TYR A 165 -10.40 3.28 12.13
N PRO A 166 -10.74 3.08 13.42
CA PRO A 166 -11.79 2.15 13.87
C PRO A 166 -13.16 2.45 13.27
N ASP A 167 -13.50 3.73 13.16
CA ASP A 167 -14.82 4.19 12.72
C ASP A 167 -14.87 4.54 11.22
N ALA A 168 -13.73 4.48 10.51
CA ALA A 168 -13.68 4.84 9.10
C ALA A 168 -14.22 3.71 8.22
N PRO A 169 -15.21 3.97 7.35
CA PRO A 169 -15.74 2.95 6.46
C PRO A 169 -14.73 2.60 5.37
N ILE A 170 -14.72 1.33 4.97
CA ILE A 170 -14.03 0.87 3.77
C ILE A 170 -15.03 0.86 2.62
N ARG A 171 -14.79 1.69 1.58
CA ARG A 171 -15.65 1.74 0.39
C ARG A 171 -15.47 0.48 -0.45
N VAL A 172 -16.56 -0.23 -0.67
CA VAL A 172 -16.62 -1.49 -1.44
C VAL A 172 -17.46 -1.37 -2.72
N GLU A 173 -18.21 -0.27 -2.86
CA GLU A 173 -19.04 0.10 -4.02
C GLU A 173 -18.95 1.60 -4.33
#